data_AF-A0A4Q2T2P8-F1
#
_entry.id   AF-A0A4Q2T2P8-F1
#
_cell.length_a   1.000
_cell.length_b   1.000
_cell.length_c   1.000
_cell.angle_alpha   90.00
_cell.angle_beta   90.00
_cell.angle_gamma   90.00
#
_symmetry.space_group_name_H-M   'P 1'
#
loop_
_entity.id
_entity.type
_entity.pdbx_description
1 polymer ?
#
loop_
_entity_poly.entity_id
_entity_poly.type
_entity_poly.pdbx_seq_one_letter_code
_entity_poly.pdbx_strand_id
1 'polypeptide(L)'
;MDHETDEQVAREATASEVSPWDSMVNWTQEERDYWFMGPFDGGIPGMVRRIRRILDVSQRGLAALLDVSQSVVARWETGRTSPRMSVVQRLLRMARVGMTFHDEETGEPVGPMRADGATTHAGSRYPAHADLRVAGWWVPRRLRNMTSIEAFRWWDRSMRVGDPAMRYRRSPFWKQLERELYGTPDDHPALHQFVAEMRYIDERREDRNRARQGRAA
;
A
#
# COMPACT_ATOMS: atom_id res chain seq x y z
N MET A 1 -70.17 -7.94 -6.16
CA MET A 1 -69.25 -9.06 -5.86
C MET A 1 -67.89 -8.40 -5.75
N ASP A 2 -67.72 -7.51 -4.75
CA ASP A 2 -66.67 -6.47 -4.77
C ASP A 2 -66.18 -6.19 -3.33
N HIS A 3 -66.08 -7.23 -2.50
CA HIS A 3 -65.52 -7.13 -1.14
C HIS A 3 -64.05 -7.58 -1.06
N GLU A 4 -63.47 -8.06 -2.16
CA GLU A 4 -62.08 -8.52 -2.21
C GLU A 4 -61.08 -7.38 -2.51
N THR A 5 -61.55 -6.30 -3.13
CA THR A 5 -60.73 -5.14 -3.50
C THR A 5 -60.42 -4.21 -2.32
N ASP A 6 -61.35 -4.05 -1.37
CA ASP A 6 -61.14 -3.18 -0.20
C ASP A 6 -60.12 -3.74 0.79
N GLU A 7 -60.02 -5.07 0.92
CA GLU A 7 -59.05 -5.71 1.84
C GLU A 7 -57.61 -5.66 1.30
N GLN A 8 -57.43 -5.64 -0.02
CA GLN A 8 -56.12 -5.44 -0.64
C GLN A 8 -55.67 -3.98 -0.56
N VAL A 9 -56.58 -3.02 -0.77
CA VAL A 9 -56.28 -1.58 -0.63
C VAL A 9 -55.95 -1.22 0.83
N ALA A 10 -56.61 -1.86 1.81
CA ALA A 10 -56.29 -1.67 3.23
C ALA A 10 -54.93 -2.29 3.64
N ARG A 11 -54.51 -3.40 3.01
CA ARG A 11 -53.19 -4.01 3.22
C ARG A 11 -52.06 -3.21 2.53
N GLU A 12 -52.33 -2.53 1.42
CA GLU A 12 -51.37 -1.63 0.77
C GLU A 12 -51.24 -0.29 1.53
N ALA A 13 -52.31 0.22 2.13
CA ALA A 13 -52.28 1.47 2.91
C ALA A 13 -51.48 1.36 4.22
N THR A 14 -51.41 0.18 4.83
CA THR A 14 -50.70 -0.06 6.10
C THR A 14 -49.18 -0.19 5.97
N ALA A 15 -48.65 -0.37 4.75
CA ALA A 15 -47.21 -0.27 4.49
C ALA A 15 -46.69 1.18 4.53
N SER A 16 -47.59 2.18 4.48
CA SER A 16 -47.25 3.61 4.44
C SER A 16 -47.24 4.30 5.81
N GLU A 17 -47.60 3.62 6.90
CA GLU A 17 -47.66 4.20 8.26
C GLU A 17 -46.43 3.89 9.12
N VAL A 18 -45.45 3.17 8.60
CA VAL A 18 -44.18 2.97 9.31
C VAL A 18 -43.41 4.28 9.21
N SER A 19 -43.16 4.92 10.35
CA SER A 19 -42.26 6.08 10.45
C SER A 19 -40.98 5.78 9.67
N PRO A 20 -40.44 6.69 8.84
CA PRO A 20 -39.15 6.48 8.17
C PRO A 20 -38.05 6.00 9.13
N TRP A 21 -38.18 6.34 10.41
CA TRP A 21 -37.30 5.92 11.50
C TRP A 21 -37.55 4.48 12.01
N ASP A 22 -38.79 3.97 11.97
CA ASP A 22 -39.11 2.58 12.35
C ASP A 22 -38.63 1.58 11.29
N SER A 23 -38.53 2.01 10.03
CA SER A 23 -37.90 1.23 8.95
C SER A 23 -36.40 0.98 9.18
N MET A 24 -35.71 1.84 9.94
CA MET A 24 -34.27 1.72 10.20
C MET A 24 -33.92 0.64 11.24
N VAL A 25 -34.91 0.18 12.03
CA VAL A 25 -34.71 -0.83 13.08
C VAL A 25 -34.27 -2.17 12.47
N ASN A 26 -34.76 -2.49 11.28
CA ASN A 26 -34.49 -3.74 10.57
C ASN A 26 -33.33 -3.65 9.57
N TRP A 27 -32.70 -2.49 9.43
CA TRP A 27 -31.57 -2.32 8.52
C TRP A 27 -30.29 -2.86 9.12
N THR A 28 -29.54 -3.60 8.31
CA THR A 28 -28.16 -3.97 8.57
C THR A 28 -27.28 -2.72 8.70
N GLN A 29 -26.11 -2.85 9.31
CA GLN A 29 -25.17 -1.73 9.44
C GLN A 29 -24.75 -1.19 8.07
N GLU A 30 -24.57 -2.07 7.08
CA GLU A 30 -24.25 -1.72 5.70
C GLU A 30 -25.36 -0.89 5.02
N GLU A 31 -26.63 -1.26 5.23
CA GLU A 31 -27.78 -0.52 4.70
C GLU A 31 -27.92 0.87 5.34
N ARG A 32 -27.64 0.98 6.65
CA ARG A 32 -27.60 2.27 7.34
C ARG A 32 -26.46 3.14 6.83
N ASP A 33 -25.27 2.58 6.66
CA ASP A 33 -24.10 3.29 6.16
C ASP A 33 -24.34 3.78 4.73
N TYR A 34 -24.93 2.94 3.86
CA TYR A 34 -25.34 3.32 2.51
C TYR A 34 -26.35 4.48 2.53
N TRP A 35 -27.34 4.44 3.42
CA TRP A 35 -28.33 5.50 3.54
C TRP A 35 -27.73 6.82 4.05
N PHE A 36 -26.84 6.77 5.05
CA PHE A 36 -26.14 7.96 5.58
C PHE A 36 -25.10 8.53 4.60
N MET A 37 -24.46 7.69 3.77
CA MET A 37 -23.54 8.12 2.71
C MET A 37 -24.27 8.76 1.52
N GLY A 38 -25.55 8.40 1.32
CA GLY A 38 -26.37 8.84 0.19
C GLY A 38 -25.98 8.15 -1.13
N PRO A 39 -26.45 8.63 -2.30
CA PRO A 39 -26.18 8.00 -3.62
C PRO A 39 -24.73 8.18 -4.12
N PHE A 40 -23.79 8.43 -3.22
CA PHE A 40 -22.38 8.64 -3.52
C PHE A 40 -21.58 7.61 -2.75
N ASP A 41 -20.88 6.72 -3.47
CA ASP A 41 -20.02 5.66 -2.96
C ASP A 41 -18.80 6.13 -2.14
N GLY A 42 -18.79 7.36 -1.62
CA GLY A 42 -17.63 7.95 -0.95
C GLY A 42 -16.49 8.33 -1.90
N GLY A 43 -16.67 8.24 -3.21
CA GLY A 43 -15.64 8.52 -4.21
C GLY A 43 -15.21 9.99 -4.31
N ILE A 44 -14.29 10.25 -5.24
CA ILE A 44 -13.67 11.57 -5.46
C ILE A 44 -14.67 12.73 -5.56
N PRO A 45 -15.84 12.61 -6.23
CA PRO A 45 -16.83 13.70 -6.29
C PRO A 45 -17.40 14.10 -4.93
N GLY A 46 -17.65 13.13 -4.05
CA GLY A 46 -18.06 13.36 -2.66
C GLY A 46 -16.94 14.04 -1.87
N MET A 47 -15.70 13.57 -2.03
CA MET A 47 -14.54 14.14 -1.36
C MET A 47 -14.30 15.61 -1.76
N VAL A 48 -14.44 15.97 -3.04
CA VAL A 48 -14.30 17.38 -3.47
C VAL A 48 -15.34 18.27 -2.79
N ARG A 49 -16.60 17.84 -2.72
CA ARG A 49 -17.66 18.57 -2.01
C ARG A 49 -17.35 18.69 -0.52
N ARG A 50 -16.84 17.61 0.11
CA ARG A 50 -16.44 17.61 1.52
C ARG A 50 -15.31 18.61 1.79
N ILE A 51 -14.26 18.61 0.95
CA ILE A 51 -13.16 19.57 1.05
C ILE A 51 -13.66 21.00 0.85
N ARG A 52 -14.52 21.23 -0.14
CA ARG A 52 -15.14 22.53 -0.36
C ARG A 52 -15.93 23.01 0.86
N ARG A 53 -16.61 22.11 1.56
CA ARG A 53 -17.33 22.40 2.80
C ARG A 53 -16.39 22.73 3.95
N ILE A 54 -15.27 22.01 4.09
CA ILE A 54 -14.24 22.29 5.11
C ILE A 54 -13.62 23.67 4.88
N LEU A 55 -13.35 24.03 3.63
CA LEU A 55 -12.78 25.33 3.25
C LEU A 55 -13.80 26.48 3.25
N ASP A 56 -15.09 26.16 3.37
CA ASP A 56 -16.21 27.10 3.30
C ASP A 56 -16.21 28.01 2.05
N VAL A 57 -15.97 27.41 0.88
CA VAL A 57 -15.91 28.14 -0.40
C VAL A 57 -17.00 27.73 -1.39
N SER A 58 -17.36 28.65 -2.29
CA SER A 58 -18.19 28.33 -3.46
C SER A 58 -17.39 27.55 -4.51
N GLN A 59 -18.05 26.99 -5.54
CA GLN A 59 -17.35 26.36 -6.65
C GLN A 59 -16.42 27.35 -7.39
N ARG A 60 -16.83 28.63 -7.51
CA ARG A 60 -15.98 29.69 -8.08
C ARG A 60 -14.78 29.99 -7.18
N GLY A 61 -14.99 30.01 -5.85
CA GLY A 61 -13.92 30.21 -4.88
C GLY A 61 -12.89 29.09 -4.94
N LEU A 62 -13.34 27.83 -4.96
CA LEU A 62 -12.45 26.68 -5.11
C LEU A 62 -11.68 26.71 -6.44
N ALA A 63 -12.36 27.10 -7.52
CA ALA A 63 -11.76 27.23 -8.84
C ALA A 63 -10.65 28.30 -8.86
N ALA A 64 -10.88 29.45 -8.23
CA ALA A 64 -9.88 30.50 -8.07
C ALA A 64 -8.66 30.03 -7.24
N LEU A 65 -8.90 29.29 -6.14
CA LEU A 65 -7.81 28.73 -5.32
C LEU A 65 -6.95 27.72 -6.09
N LEU A 66 -7.54 27.02 -7.06
CA LEU A 66 -6.87 25.97 -7.85
C LEU A 66 -6.35 26.46 -9.20
N ASP A 67 -6.64 27.71 -9.58
CA ASP A 67 -6.37 28.26 -10.91
C ASP A 67 -7.00 27.42 -12.05
N VAL A 68 -8.29 27.10 -11.89
CA VAL A 68 -9.09 26.39 -12.89
C VAL A 68 -10.43 27.11 -13.13
N SER A 69 -11.17 26.71 -14.15
CA SER A 69 -12.54 27.23 -14.35
C SER A 69 -13.53 26.61 -13.36
N GLN A 70 -14.57 27.36 -13.01
CA GLN A 70 -15.66 26.83 -12.18
C GLN A 70 -16.35 25.61 -12.81
N SER A 71 -16.43 25.56 -14.15
CA SER A 71 -17.00 24.42 -14.88
C SER A 71 -16.16 23.14 -14.73
N VAL A 72 -14.85 23.24 -14.50
CA VAL A 72 -13.99 22.08 -14.18
C VAL A 72 -14.37 21.54 -12.80
N VAL A 73 -14.49 22.40 -11.80
CA VAL A 73 -14.90 22.01 -10.44
C VAL A 73 -16.28 21.35 -10.44
N ALA A 74 -17.25 21.91 -11.18
CA ALA A 74 -18.58 21.34 -11.31
C ALA A 74 -18.56 19.93 -11.94
N ARG A 75 -17.67 19.69 -12.93
CA ARG A 75 -17.50 18.35 -13.52
C ARG A 75 -16.85 17.35 -12.56
N TRP A 76 -15.96 17.80 -11.68
CA TRP A 76 -15.41 16.95 -10.63
C TRP A 76 -16.45 16.56 -9.58
N GLU A 77 -17.24 17.52 -9.10
CA GLU A 77 -18.28 17.26 -8.09
C GLU A 77 -19.43 16.38 -8.60
N THR A 78 -19.63 16.32 -9.92
CA THR A 78 -20.65 15.48 -10.57
C THR A 78 -20.10 14.15 -11.10
N GLY A 79 -18.80 13.88 -10.94
CA GLY A 79 -18.17 12.66 -11.42
C GLY A 79 -18.01 12.57 -12.94
N ARG A 80 -18.37 13.60 -13.71
CA ARG A 80 -18.19 13.63 -15.17
C ARG A 80 -16.72 13.58 -15.58
N THR A 81 -15.84 14.07 -14.73
CA THR A 81 -14.38 13.98 -14.88
C THR A 81 -13.74 13.85 -13.50
N SER A 82 -12.54 13.28 -13.41
CA SER A 82 -11.78 13.21 -12.16
C SER A 82 -10.60 14.21 -12.16
N PRO A 83 -10.32 14.90 -11.03
CA PRO A 83 -9.11 15.69 -10.89
C PRO A 83 -7.85 14.83 -11.01
N ARG A 84 -6.76 15.41 -11.52
CA ARG A 84 -5.44 14.75 -11.49
C ARG A 84 -5.02 14.51 -10.03
N MET A 85 -4.26 13.46 -9.78
CA MET A 85 -3.79 13.12 -8.43
C MET A 85 -3.05 14.28 -7.74
N SER A 86 -2.27 15.07 -8.50
CA SER A 86 -1.62 16.28 -7.97
C SER A 86 -2.60 17.33 -7.44
N VAL A 87 -3.77 17.47 -8.08
CA VAL A 87 -4.85 18.35 -7.63
C VAL A 87 -5.55 17.77 -6.40
N VAL A 88 -5.80 16.47 -6.37
CA VAL A 88 -6.35 15.77 -5.18
C VAL A 88 -5.45 16.00 -3.96
N GLN A 89 -4.14 15.78 -4.11
CA GLN A 89 -3.18 16.05 -3.03
C GLN A 89 -3.18 17.52 -2.59
N ARG A 90 -3.31 18.47 -3.52
CA ARG A 90 -3.42 19.91 -3.19
C ARG A 90 -4.69 20.19 -2.40
N LEU A 91 -5.82 19.64 -2.82
CA LEU A 91 -7.11 19.75 -2.14
C LEU A 91 -7.05 19.22 -0.70
N LEU A 92 -6.51 18.01 -0.52
CA LEU A 92 -6.32 17.39 0.79
C LEU A 92 -5.43 18.24 1.69
N ARG A 93 -4.31 18.76 1.17
CA ARG A 93 -3.42 19.67 1.91
C ARG A 93 -4.12 20.96 2.33
N MET A 94 -4.89 21.59 1.45
CA MET A 94 -5.65 22.81 1.79
C MET A 94 -6.65 22.55 2.92
N ALA A 95 -7.31 21.39 2.91
CA ALA A 95 -8.26 20.98 3.93
C ALA A 95 -7.62 20.40 5.21
N ARG A 96 -6.29 20.23 5.26
CA ARG A 96 -5.57 19.53 6.34
C ARG A 96 -6.09 18.11 6.59
N VAL A 97 -6.46 17.40 5.51
CA VAL A 97 -6.95 16.02 5.54
C VAL A 97 -5.85 15.10 5.03
N GLY A 98 -5.62 13.99 5.74
CA GLY A 98 -4.74 12.91 5.28
C GLY A 98 -5.49 11.89 4.42
N MET A 99 -4.74 11.11 3.63
CA MET A 99 -5.27 9.98 2.87
C MET A 99 -4.39 8.76 3.15
N THR A 100 -5.03 7.66 3.52
CA THR A 100 -4.42 6.33 3.66
C THR A 100 -4.97 5.42 2.58
N PHE A 101 -4.13 4.51 2.09
CA PHE A 101 -4.56 3.46 1.18
C PHE A 101 -4.74 2.19 1.99
N HIS A 102 -5.75 1.41 1.66
CA HIS A 102 -6.05 0.15 2.33
C HIS A 102 -6.17 -0.92 1.25
N ASP A 103 -5.73 -2.12 1.59
CA ASP A 103 -5.96 -3.31 0.78
C ASP A 103 -7.46 -3.66 0.86
N GLU A 104 -8.06 -3.93 -0.29
CA GLU A 104 -9.53 -4.09 -0.39
C GLU A 104 -10.02 -5.37 0.29
N GLU A 105 -9.23 -6.43 0.25
CA GLU A 105 -9.61 -7.73 0.82
C GLU A 105 -9.33 -7.80 2.33
N THR A 106 -8.19 -7.25 2.76
CA THR A 106 -7.72 -7.37 4.14
C THR A 106 -8.03 -6.14 5.01
N GLY A 107 -8.24 -4.97 4.41
CA GLY A 107 -8.42 -3.69 5.12
C GLY A 107 -7.13 -3.09 5.69
N GLU A 108 -5.99 -3.79 5.56
CA GLU A 108 -4.71 -3.36 6.10
C GLU A 108 -4.18 -2.13 5.36
N PRO A 109 -3.52 -1.17 6.05
CA PRO A 109 -2.99 0.02 5.41
C PRO A 109 -1.82 -0.33 4.47
N VAL A 110 -1.92 0.12 3.22
CA VAL A 110 -0.87 -0.03 2.21
C VAL A 110 0.00 1.22 2.18
N GLY A 111 1.25 1.06 2.63
CA GLY A 111 2.25 2.13 2.62
C GLY A 111 2.97 2.29 1.26
N PRO A 112 3.58 3.45 1.00
CA PRO A 112 4.49 3.59 -0.14
C PRO A 112 5.76 2.76 0.08
N MET A 113 6.37 2.28 -1.01
CA MET A 113 7.69 1.65 -0.96
C MET A 113 8.73 2.61 -0.37
N ARG A 114 9.70 2.04 0.36
CA ARG A 114 10.75 2.80 1.03
C ARG A 114 11.58 3.63 0.05
N ALA A 115 11.79 4.91 0.39
CA ALA A 115 12.64 5.80 -0.39
C ALA A 115 14.14 5.46 -0.26
N ASP A 116 14.53 4.90 0.90
CA ASP A 116 15.87 4.47 1.30
C ASP A 116 16.16 2.98 1.02
N GLY A 117 15.30 2.33 0.23
CA GLY A 117 15.50 0.94 -0.19
C GLY A 117 16.86 0.73 -0.86
N ALA A 118 17.43 -0.47 -0.69
CA ALA A 118 18.76 -0.77 -1.18
C ALA A 118 18.90 -0.55 -2.70
N THR A 119 20.07 -0.06 -3.12
CA THR A 119 20.40 0.18 -4.52
C THR A 119 21.45 -0.81 -5.00
N THR A 120 21.47 -1.06 -6.31
CA THR A 120 22.59 -1.74 -6.94
C THR A 120 23.90 -0.98 -6.69
N HIS A 121 25.05 -1.64 -6.84
CA HIS A 121 26.36 -0.96 -6.74
C HIS A 121 26.60 0.08 -7.85
N ALA A 122 25.74 0.12 -8.87
CA ALA A 122 25.73 1.17 -9.90
C ALA A 122 24.85 2.38 -9.51
N GLY A 123 24.22 2.37 -8.33
CA GLY A 123 23.38 3.46 -7.81
C GLY A 123 21.90 3.41 -8.22
N SER A 124 21.51 2.51 -9.13
CA SER A 124 20.09 2.33 -9.52
C SER A 124 19.33 1.50 -8.50
N ARG A 125 18.03 1.77 -8.32
CA ARG A 125 17.12 0.94 -7.52
C ARG A 125 16.89 -0.42 -8.15
N TYR A 126 16.61 -1.43 -7.33
CA TYR A 126 16.14 -2.72 -7.82
C TYR A 126 14.71 -2.62 -8.36
N PRO A 127 14.28 -3.54 -9.24
CA PRO A 127 12.90 -3.57 -9.73
C PRO A 127 11.89 -3.72 -8.59
N ALA A 128 10.76 -3.01 -8.63
CA ALA A 128 9.77 -3.02 -7.55
C ALA A 128 9.28 -4.42 -7.15
N HIS A 129 9.10 -5.31 -8.13
CA HIS A 129 8.67 -6.69 -7.91
C HIS A 129 9.79 -7.63 -7.42
N ALA A 130 11.02 -7.17 -7.21
CA ALA A 130 12.14 -8.04 -6.87
C ALA A 130 12.15 -8.39 -5.37
N ASP A 131 12.15 -9.68 -5.07
CA ASP A 131 12.32 -10.17 -3.70
C ASP A 131 13.82 -10.21 -3.39
N LEU A 132 14.32 -9.14 -2.77
CA LEU A 132 15.74 -8.98 -2.45
C LEU A 132 16.15 -9.89 -1.30
N ARG A 133 17.34 -10.50 -1.44
CA ARG A 133 17.98 -11.35 -0.43
C ARG A 133 19.47 -11.06 -0.37
N VAL A 134 20.04 -11.14 0.83
CA VAL A 134 21.50 -11.17 1.00
C VAL A 134 22.06 -12.52 0.59
N ALA A 135 23.14 -12.51 -0.17
CA ALA A 135 23.82 -13.73 -0.61
C ALA A 135 25.21 -13.90 0.03
N GLY A 136 25.74 -12.86 0.66
CA GLY A 136 27.11 -12.80 1.16
C GLY A 136 27.67 -11.39 1.04
N TRP A 137 28.95 -11.20 1.33
CA TRP A 137 29.65 -9.95 1.06
C TRP A 137 29.95 -9.76 -0.42
N TRP A 138 29.94 -8.50 -0.86
CA TRP A 138 30.13 -8.20 -2.26
C TRP A 138 31.54 -8.52 -2.75
N VAL A 139 31.60 -9.17 -3.91
CA VAL A 139 32.82 -9.44 -4.67
C VAL A 139 32.54 -9.15 -6.15
N PRO A 140 33.47 -8.46 -6.86
CA PRO A 140 33.34 -8.18 -8.29
C PRO A 140 33.07 -9.45 -9.10
N ARG A 141 32.21 -9.35 -10.13
CA ARG A 141 31.75 -10.53 -10.89
C ARG A 141 32.89 -11.40 -11.43
N ARG A 142 33.98 -10.77 -11.91
CA ARG A 142 35.17 -11.49 -12.44
C ARG A 142 35.89 -12.35 -11.41
N LEU A 143 35.73 -12.06 -10.11
CA LEU A 143 36.40 -12.73 -9.00
C LEU A 143 35.50 -13.73 -8.26
N ARG A 144 34.19 -13.76 -8.53
CA ARG A 144 33.22 -14.57 -7.76
C ARG A 144 33.48 -16.08 -7.82
N ASN A 145 34.11 -16.57 -8.88
CA ASN A 145 34.42 -17.99 -9.08
C ASN A 145 35.89 -18.32 -8.78
N MET A 146 36.65 -17.37 -8.21
CA MET A 146 38.09 -17.52 -7.97
C MET A 146 38.38 -17.61 -6.48
N THR A 147 39.21 -18.58 -6.10
CA THR A 147 39.81 -18.67 -4.75
C THR A 147 41.11 -17.87 -4.72
N SER A 148 41.10 -16.63 -5.23
CA SER A 148 42.28 -15.78 -5.31
C SER A 148 42.41 -14.89 -4.07
N ILE A 149 43.64 -14.52 -3.72
CA ILE A 149 43.92 -13.52 -2.66
C ILE A 149 43.17 -12.22 -2.94
N GLU A 150 43.03 -11.84 -4.22
CA GLU A 150 42.26 -10.66 -4.62
C GLU A 150 40.77 -10.79 -4.23
N ALA A 151 40.15 -11.95 -4.45
CA ALA A 151 38.76 -12.20 -4.06
C ALA A 151 38.57 -12.08 -2.55
N PHE A 152 39.49 -12.63 -1.74
CA PHE A 152 39.47 -12.50 -0.29
C PHE A 152 39.62 -11.06 0.18
N ARG A 153 40.55 -10.29 -0.42
CA ARG A 153 40.71 -8.85 -0.10
C ARG A 153 39.45 -8.04 -0.38
N TRP A 154 38.74 -8.35 -1.47
CA TRP A 154 37.45 -7.71 -1.77
C TRP A 154 36.39 -8.11 -0.76
N TRP A 155 36.31 -9.39 -0.42
CA TRP A 155 35.37 -9.89 0.58
C TRP A 155 35.57 -9.19 1.95
N ASP A 156 36.81 -9.13 2.46
CA ASP A 156 37.15 -8.45 3.72
C ASP A 156 36.84 -6.95 3.68
N ARG A 157 37.10 -6.30 2.54
CA ARG A 157 36.76 -4.89 2.35
C ARG A 157 35.25 -4.68 2.44
N SER A 158 34.48 -5.47 1.70
CA SER A 158 33.02 -5.38 1.67
C SER A 158 32.40 -5.64 3.05
N MET A 159 32.93 -6.61 3.80
CA MET A 159 32.52 -6.87 5.18
C MET A 159 32.78 -5.66 6.10
N ARG A 160 33.96 -5.04 6.03
CA ARG A 160 34.31 -3.87 6.85
C ARG A 160 33.48 -2.64 6.52
N VAL A 161 33.20 -2.41 5.23
CA VAL A 161 32.42 -1.24 4.77
C VAL A 161 30.91 -1.47 4.92
N GLY A 162 30.47 -2.73 5.07
CA GLY A 162 29.05 -3.07 5.10
C GLY A 162 28.42 -3.05 3.70
N ASP A 163 29.07 -3.68 2.73
CA ASP A 163 28.61 -3.78 1.34
C ASP A 163 28.15 -5.22 1.00
N PRO A 164 26.88 -5.57 1.25
CA PRO A 164 26.36 -6.90 0.99
C PRO A 164 26.08 -7.12 -0.50
N ALA A 165 26.34 -8.34 -0.97
CA ALA A 165 25.87 -8.81 -2.25
C ALA A 165 24.38 -9.15 -2.18
N MET A 166 23.56 -8.37 -2.87
CA MET A 166 22.14 -8.65 -3.04
C MET A 166 21.89 -9.56 -4.25
N ARG A 167 20.92 -10.46 -4.10
CA ARG A 167 20.38 -11.30 -5.18
C ARG A 167 18.86 -11.26 -5.14
N TYR A 168 18.25 -11.49 -6.28
CA TYR A 168 16.82 -11.71 -6.41
C TYR A 168 16.57 -12.74 -7.50
N ARG A 169 15.45 -13.46 -7.39
CA ARG A 169 15.01 -14.38 -8.44
C ARG A 169 14.11 -13.67 -9.44
N ARG A 170 14.22 -14.09 -10.70
CA ARG A 170 13.38 -13.60 -11.81
C ARG A 170 12.21 -14.53 -12.14
N SER A 171 12.29 -15.81 -11.77
CA SER A 171 11.27 -16.81 -12.11
C SER A 171 10.05 -16.65 -11.18
N PRO A 172 8.84 -16.42 -11.72
CA PRO A 172 7.63 -16.29 -10.90
C PRO A 172 7.32 -17.54 -10.06
N PHE A 173 7.51 -18.74 -10.63
CA PHE A 173 7.29 -20.00 -9.94
C PHE A 173 8.15 -20.13 -8.66
N TRP A 174 9.46 -19.91 -8.79
CA TRP A 174 10.36 -19.98 -7.64
C TRP A 174 10.09 -18.88 -6.61
N LYS A 175 9.69 -17.69 -7.06
CA LYS A 175 9.29 -16.60 -6.15
C LYS A 175 8.06 -16.98 -5.34
N GLN A 176 7.03 -17.51 -5.99
CA GLN A 176 5.81 -17.95 -5.31
C GLN A 176 6.12 -19.04 -4.28
N LEU A 177 6.88 -20.06 -4.67
CA LEU A 177 7.29 -21.12 -3.76
C LEU A 177 8.07 -20.57 -2.55
N GLU A 178 8.99 -19.62 -2.77
CA GLU A 178 9.75 -18.99 -1.68
C GLU A 178 8.85 -18.15 -0.75
N ARG A 179 7.85 -17.46 -1.29
CA ARG A 179 6.86 -16.70 -0.49
C ARG A 179 5.97 -17.62 0.33
N GLU A 180 5.60 -18.78 -0.21
CA GLU A 180 4.84 -19.80 0.52
C GLU A 180 5.68 -20.44 1.65
N LEU A 181 6.97 -20.70 1.41
CA LEU A 181 7.86 -21.35 2.38
C LEU A 181 8.38 -20.41 3.47
N TYR A 182 8.74 -19.18 3.11
CA TYR A 182 9.44 -18.24 4.01
C TYR A 182 8.64 -16.96 4.31
N GLY A 183 7.44 -16.82 3.75
CA GLY A 183 6.65 -15.60 3.79
C GLY A 183 7.05 -14.58 2.72
N THR A 184 6.18 -13.60 2.50
CA THR A 184 6.49 -12.45 1.65
C THR A 184 7.50 -11.55 2.36
N PRO A 185 8.70 -11.35 1.79
CA PRO A 185 9.68 -10.45 2.38
C PRO A 185 9.23 -8.99 2.34
N ASP A 186 9.81 -8.19 3.24
CA ASP A 186 9.62 -6.74 3.28
C ASP A 186 9.97 -6.08 1.92
N ASP A 187 9.21 -5.05 1.57
CA ASP A 187 9.32 -4.35 0.31
C ASP A 187 10.57 -3.47 0.30
N HIS A 188 11.60 -3.94 -0.39
CA HIS A 188 12.90 -3.26 -0.57
C HIS A 188 13.51 -2.77 0.75
N PRO A 189 14.05 -3.71 1.56
CA PRO A 189 14.76 -3.36 2.78
C PRO A 189 15.86 -2.33 2.51
N ALA A 190 16.07 -1.46 3.48
CA ALA A 190 17.16 -0.51 3.42
C ALA A 190 18.52 -1.22 3.51
N LEU A 191 19.57 -0.61 2.95
CA LEU A 191 20.90 -1.20 2.92
C LEU A 191 21.38 -1.62 4.32
N HIS A 192 21.13 -0.81 5.34
CA HIS A 192 21.54 -1.10 6.72
C HIS A 192 20.84 -2.35 7.30
N GLN A 193 19.59 -2.64 6.90
CA GLN A 193 18.90 -3.85 7.31
C GLN A 193 19.58 -5.09 6.72
N PHE A 194 19.97 -5.03 5.44
CA PHE A 194 20.73 -6.11 4.82
C PHE A 194 22.13 -6.30 5.42
N VAL A 195 22.80 -5.22 5.80
CA VAL A 195 24.08 -5.32 6.53
C VAL A 195 23.90 -6.01 7.86
N ALA A 196 22.85 -5.66 8.61
CA ALA A 196 22.53 -6.31 9.88
C ALA A 196 22.20 -7.80 9.69
N GLU A 197 21.37 -8.14 8.68
CA GLU A 197 21.05 -9.52 8.32
C GLU A 197 22.32 -10.32 7.98
N MET A 198 23.23 -9.74 7.19
CA MET A 198 24.47 -10.40 6.80
C MET A 198 25.39 -10.67 8.00
N ARG A 199 25.54 -9.68 8.89
CA ARG A 199 26.34 -9.86 10.12
C ARG A 199 25.76 -10.97 11.01
N TYR A 200 24.45 -10.99 11.18
CA TYR A 200 23.78 -12.08 11.91
C TYR A 200 24.02 -13.46 11.26
N ILE A 201 23.96 -13.55 9.92
CA ILE A 201 24.25 -14.79 9.20
C ILE A 201 25.70 -15.26 9.45
N ASP A 202 26.66 -14.34 9.48
CA ASP A 202 28.07 -14.67 9.72
C ASP A 202 28.33 -15.11 11.16
N GLU A 203 27.75 -14.43 12.15
CA GLU A 203 27.79 -14.86 13.56
C GLU A 203 27.28 -16.31 13.70
N ARG A 204 26.13 -16.61 13.07
CA ARG A 204 25.58 -17.99 13.06
C ARG A 204 26.44 -19.01 12.33
N ARG A 205 27.23 -18.60 11.34
CA ARG A 205 28.19 -19.48 10.66
C ARG A 205 29.37 -19.76 11.57
N GLU A 206 29.90 -18.76 12.25
CA GLU A 206 30.98 -18.92 13.21
C GLU A 206 30.59 -19.83 14.36
N ASP A 207 29.40 -19.66 14.94
CA ASP A 207 28.89 -20.52 16.03
C ASP A 207 28.80 -21.99 15.61
N ARG A 208 28.29 -22.25 14.39
CA ARG A 208 28.24 -23.62 13.85
C ARG A 208 29.62 -24.20 13.63
N ASN A 209 30.59 -23.40 13.21
CA ASN A 209 31.97 -23.85 13.03
C ASN A 209 32.64 -24.15 14.38
N ARG A 210 32.46 -23.30 15.38
CA ARG A 210 32.95 -23.52 16.76
C ARG A 210 32.34 -24.78 17.36
N ALA A 211 31.03 -24.99 17.19
CA ALA A 211 30.34 -26.20 17.67
C ALA A 211 30.84 -27.49 16.98
N ARG A 212 31.22 -27.42 15.70
CA ARG A 212 31.84 -28.57 14.99
C ARG A 212 33.25 -28.84 15.48
N GLN A 213 34.06 -27.81 15.67
CA GLN A 213 35.43 -27.94 16.17
C GLN A 213 35.47 -28.46 17.61
N GLY A 214 34.56 -27.99 18.48
CA GLY A 214 34.43 -28.48 19.86
C GLY A 214 33.85 -29.88 20.02
N ARG A 215 33.23 -30.46 18.97
CA ARG A 215 32.81 -31.87 18.93
C ARG A 215 33.90 -32.80 18.38
N ALA A 216 34.96 -32.25 17.79
CA ALA A 216 36.08 -32.99 17.21
C ALA A 216 37.32 -33.01 18.12
N ALA A 217 37.27 -32.34 19.28
CA ALA A 217 38.26 -32.37 20.35
C ALA A 217 37.74 -33.22 21.51
#